data_AF-A0A833M5Z9-F1
#
_entry.id   AF-A0A833M5Z9-F1
#
_cell.length_a   1.000
_cell.length_b   1.000
_cell.length_c   1.000
_cell.angle_alpha   90.00
_cell.angle_beta   90.00
_cell.angle_gamma   90.00
#
_symmetry.space_group_name_H-M   'P 1'
#
loop_
_entity.id
_entity.type
_entity.pdbx_description
1 polymer ?
#
loop_
_entity_poly.entity_id
_entity_poly.type
_entity_poly.pdbx_seq_one_letter_code
_entity_poly.pdbx_strand_id
1 'polypeptide(L)'
;MQASGTDRSDLERAESLYFFPDTPMTAGQLRHLLAHGAQERRAWAISHLLRYADWDDIWVFVTREQVREQLPRLDLPPGLRAAWARILKVEEVPTGERR
;
A
#
# COMPACT_ATOMS: atom_id res chain seq x y z
N MET A 1 10.14 19.50 9.80
CA MET A 1 10.60 18.85 8.54
C MET A 1 9.35 18.55 7.75
N GLN A 2 9.24 19.17 6.57
CA GLN A 2 7.99 19.33 5.84
C GLN A 2 7.55 17.96 5.30
N ALA A 3 6.40 17.47 5.77
CA ALA A 3 5.71 16.40 5.08
C ALA A 3 5.13 17.02 3.80
N SER A 4 5.90 16.95 2.72
CA SER A 4 5.40 17.19 1.37
C SER A 4 4.49 16.01 1.01
N GLY A 5 3.38 15.84 1.75
CA GLY A 5 2.29 15.00 1.30
C GLY A 5 1.77 15.66 0.05
N THR A 6 1.85 14.97 -1.08
CA THR A 6 1.22 15.43 -2.32
C THR A 6 -0.23 15.73 -1.96
N ASP A 7 -0.72 16.94 -2.22
CA ASP A 7 -2.10 17.28 -1.87
C ASP A 7 -3.00 16.23 -2.51
N ARG A 8 -3.92 15.65 -1.74
CA ARG A 8 -4.80 14.57 -2.21
C ARG A 8 -5.48 14.94 -3.53
N SER A 9 -5.79 16.22 -3.72
CA SER A 9 -6.40 16.76 -4.92
C SER A 9 -5.47 16.70 -6.14
N ASP A 10 -4.16 16.83 -5.95
CA ASP A 10 -3.16 16.69 -7.01
C ASP A 10 -3.06 15.23 -7.49
N LEU A 11 -3.10 14.26 -6.56
CA LEU A 11 -3.14 12.84 -6.93
C LEU A 11 -4.44 12.47 -7.67
N GLU A 12 -5.57 13.10 -7.33
CA GLU A 12 -6.84 12.87 -8.00
C GLU A 12 -6.90 13.50 -9.40
N ARG A 13 -6.16 14.59 -9.65
CA ARG A 13 -6.05 15.23 -10.97
C ARG A 13 -4.93 14.65 -11.83
N ALA A 14 -3.99 13.90 -11.25
CA ALA A 14 -2.90 13.30 -11.96
C ALA A 14 -3.39 12.27 -13.00
N GLU A 15 -3.01 12.48 -14.26
CA GLU A 15 -3.27 11.54 -15.35
C GLU A 15 -2.49 10.22 -15.18
N SER A 16 -1.39 10.25 -14.42
CA SER A 16 -0.65 9.07 -13.98
C SER A 16 -0.05 9.29 -12.60
N LEU A 17 -0.22 8.30 -11.72
CA LEU A 17 0.39 8.29 -10.39
C LEU A 17 1.90 8.05 -10.51
N TYR A 18 2.69 8.87 -9.81
CA TYR A 18 4.16 8.81 -9.86
C TYR A 18 4.74 7.47 -9.39
N PHE A 19 4.01 6.76 -8.53
CA PHE A 19 4.37 5.44 -8.00
C PHE A 19 4.00 4.27 -8.92
N PHE A 20 3.46 4.56 -10.12
CA PHE A 20 3.28 3.63 -11.22
C PHE A 20 4.05 4.11 -12.46
N PRO A 21 5.38 3.99 -12.49
CA PRO A 21 6.18 4.47 -13.62
C PRO A 21 5.95 3.67 -14.91
N ASP A 22 5.69 2.36 -14.79
CA ASP A 22 5.52 1.46 -15.93
C ASP A 22 4.09 1.44 -16.50
N THR A 23 3.11 2.05 -15.83
CA THR A 23 1.71 1.96 -16.24
C THR A 23 0.99 3.27 -15.96
N PRO A 24 0.36 3.91 -16.97
CA PRO A 24 -0.48 5.08 -16.75
C PRO A 24 -1.70 4.68 -15.92
N MET A 25 -1.60 4.90 -14.61
CA MET A 25 -2.60 4.51 -13.62
C MET A 25 -3.08 5.76 -12.90
N THR A 26 -4.36 6.06 -13.02
CA THR A 26 -4.97 7.20 -12.31
C THR A 26 -5.41 6.80 -10.90
N ALA A 27 -5.55 7.79 -10.00
CA ALA A 27 -6.12 7.58 -8.67
C ALA A 27 -7.50 6.89 -8.71
N GLY A 28 -8.36 7.29 -9.66
CA GLY A 28 -9.68 6.71 -9.85
C GLY A 28 -9.63 5.23 -10.25
N GLN A 29 -8.75 4.88 -11.19
CA GLN A 29 -8.55 3.48 -11.61
C GLN A 29 -7.98 2.62 -10.48
N LEU A 30 -7.00 3.14 -9.73
CA LEU A 30 -6.44 2.45 -8.57
C LEU A 30 -7.52 2.16 -7.53
N ARG A 31 -8.34 3.16 -7.17
CA ARG A 31 -9.45 2.99 -6.21
C ARG A 31 -10.48 1.98 -6.71
N HIS A 32 -10.86 2.07 -7.98
CA HIS A 32 -11.79 1.11 -8.58
C HIS A 32 -11.22 -0.31 -8.55
N LEU A 33 -9.92 -0.48 -8.82
CA LEU A 33 -9.25 -1.77 -8.76
C LEU A 33 -9.14 -2.29 -7.33
N LEU A 34 -8.88 -1.44 -6.34
CA LEU A 34 -8.86 -1.82 -4.93
C LEU A 34 -10.25 -2.21 -4.40
N ALA A 35 -11.31 -1.55 -4.86
CA ALA A 35 -12.69 -1.81 -4.44
C ALA A 35 -13.32 -3.03 -5.16
N HIS A 36 -13.15 -3.12 -6.48
CA HIS A 36 -13.85 -4.10 -7.34
C HIS A 36 -12.92 -5.11 -8.03
N GLY A 37 -11.60 -4.88 -8.02
CA GLY A 37 -10.66 -5.77 -8.69
C GLY A 37 -10.54 -7.14 -8.01
N ALA A 38 -9.98 -8.11 -8.74
CA ALA A 38 -9.65 -9.42 -8.19
C ALA A 38 -8.57 -9.32 -7.12
N GLN A 39 -8.52 -10.29 -6.20
CA GLN A 39 -7.61 -10.28 -5.05
C GLN A 39 -6.13 -10.17 -5.47
N GLU A 40 -5.74 -10.86 -6.55
CA GLU A 40 -4.39 -10.77 -7.12
C GLU A 40 -4.07 -9.37 -7.65
N ARG A 41 -5.01 -8.74 -8.36
CA ARG A 41 -4.85 -7.37 -8.86
C ARG A 41 -4.71 -6.38 -7.70
N ARG A 42 -5.52 -6.53 -6.64
CA ARG A 42 -5.41 -5.69 -5.44
C ARG A 42 -4.04 -5.84 -4.79
N ALA A 43 -3.57 -7.08 -4.60
CA ALA A 43 -2.26 -7.34 -4.03
C ALA A 43 -1.13 -6.73 -4.87
N TRP A 44 -1.20 -6.85 -6.21
CA TRP A 44 -0.24 -6.21 -7.12
C TRP A 44 -0.21 -4.68 -6.96
N ALA A 45 -1.39 -4.04 -6.91
CA ALA A 45 -1.50 -2.59 -6.78
C ALA A 45 -1.00 -2.09 -5.42
N ILE A 46 -1.35 -2.79 -4.34
CA ILE A 46 -0.82 -2.52 -2.99
C ILE A 46 0.70 -2.70 -2.97
N SER A 47 1.24 -3.73 -3.63
CA SER A 47 2.68 -3.96 -3.67
C SER A 47 3.44 -2.81 -4.34
N HIS A 48 2.90 -2.24 -5.42
CA HIS A 48 3.48 -1.06 -6.08
C HIS A 48 3.41 0.18 -5.19
N LEU A 49 2.25 0.42 -4.60
CA LEU A 49 2.03 1.54 -3.70
C LEU A 49 2.98 1.50 -2.50
N LEU A 50 3.17 0.35 -1.84
CA LEU A 50 4.11 0.22 -0.73
C LEU A 50 5.60 0.27 -1.14
N ARG A 51 5.90 0.11 -2.43
CA ARG A 51 7.28 0.12 -2.96
C ARG A 51 7.72 1.52 -3.38
N TYR A 52 6.81 2.31 -3.95
CA TYR A 52 7.14 3.58 -4.60
C TYR A 52 6.40 4.80 -4.05
N ALA A 53 5.23 4.63 -3.41
CA ALA A 53 4.48 5.77 -2.89
C ALA A 53 5.04 6.23 -1.55
N ASP A 54 4.89 7.53 -1.29
CA ASP A 54 5.23 8.13 -0.01
C ASP A 54 4.31 7.65 1.11
N TRP A 55 4.83 7.68 2.34
CA TRP A 55 4.15 7.16 3.53
C TRP A 55 2.73 7.73 3.71
N ASP A 56 2.54 9.03 3.49
CA ASP A 56 1.25 9.70 3.66
C ASP A 56 0.27 9.30 2.54
N ASP A 57 0.76 9.27 1.30
CA ASP A 57 -0.01 8.94 0.10
C ASP A 57 -0.52 7.49 0.12
N ILE A 58 0.21 6.57 0.76
CA ILE A 58 -0.21 5.17 0.92
C ILE A 58 -1.60 5.10 1.57
N TRP A 59 -1.81 5.87 2.64
CA TRP A 59 -3.05 5.86 3.42
C TRP A 59 -4.24 6.53 2.70
N VAL A 60 -3.98 7.25 1.61
CA VAL A 60 -5.02 7.87 0.78
C VAL A 60 -5.84 6.81 0.03
N PHE A 61 -5.21 5.70 -0.33
CA PHE A 61 -5.80 4.64 -1.18
C PHE A 61 -6.13 3.36 -0.42
N VAL A 62 -5.31 2.98 0.57
CA VAL A 62 -5.45 1.72 1.29
C VAL A 62 -5.51 1.95 2.79
N THR A 63 -6.22 1.09 3.52
CA THR A 63 -6.22 1.14 4.98
C THR A 63 -5.15 0.23 5.57
N ARG A 64 -4.73 0.53 6.79
CA ARG A 64 -3.78 -0.31 7.55
C ARG A 64 -4.24 -1.77 7.64
N GLU A 65 -5.53 -1.99 7.83
CA GLU A 65 -6.11 -3.33 7.90
C GLU A 65 -6.02 -4.06 6.56
N GLN A 66 -6.39 -3.40 5.46
CA GLN A 66 -6.27 -3.98 4.11
C GLN A 66 -4.82 -4.34 3.80
N VAL A 67 -3.87 -3.46 4.12
CA VAL A 67 -2.45 -3.75 3.91
C VAL A 67 -2.02 -4.95 4.75
N ARG A 68 -2.41 -5.02 6.03
CA ARG A 68 -2.09 -6.15 6.91
C ARG A 68 -2.66 -7.47 6.39
N GLU A 69 -3.92 -7.48 5.94
CA GLU A 69 -4.57 -8.68 5.41
C GLU A 69 -3.95 -9.15 4.09
N GLN A 70 -3.53 -8.20 3.25
CA GLN A 70 -2.91 -8.51 1.96
C GLN A 70 -1.40 -8.74 2.06
N LEU A 71 -0.73 -8.27 3.13
CA LEU A 71 0.71 -8.40 3.38
C LEU A 71 1.28 -9.79 3.05
N PRO A 72 0.64 -10.92 3.44
CA PRO A 72 1.18 -12.23 3.10
C PRO A 72 1.19 -12.58 1.61
N ARG A 73 0.36 -11.89 0.82
CA ARG A 73 0.13 -12.08 -0.61
C ARG A 73 0.83 -11.04 -1.48
N LEU A 74 1.44 -10.02 -0.86
CA LEU A 74 2.14 -8.97 -1.59
C LEU A 74 3.46 -9.51 -2.16
N ASP A 75 3.74 -9.11 -3.40
CA ASP A 75 5.00 -9.40 -4.06
C ASP A 75 6.03 -8.34 -3.65
N LEU A 76 6.52 -8.48 -2.42
CA LEU A 76 7.52 -7.58 -1.84
C LEU A 76 8.80 -8.36 -1.51
N PRO A 77 9.98 -7.74 -1.71
CA PRO A 77 11.23 -8.30 -1.21
C PRO A 77 11.12 -8.62 0.29
N PRO A 78 11.73 -9.72 0.76
CA PRO A 78 11.56 -10.18 2.14
C PRO A 78 11.94 -9.12 3.18
N GLY A 79 12.97 -8.31 2.91
CA GLY A 79 13.36 -7.20 3.78
C GLY A 79 12.30 -6.09 3.86
N LEU A 80 11.70 -5.72 2.74
CA LEU A 80 10.65 -4.70 2.68
C LEU A 80 9.36 -5.19 3.34
N ARG A 81 8.97 -6.45 3.08
CA ARG A 81 7.83 -7.08 3.75
C ARG A 81 8.00 -7.13 5.26
N ALA A 82 9.19 -7.49 5.75
CA ALA A 82 9.50 -7.51 7.19
C ALA A 82 9.46 -6.10 7.80
N ALA A 83 9.95 -5.09 7.08
CA ALA A 83 9.85 -3.68 7.50
C ALA A 83 8.38 -3.26 7.64
N TRP A 84 7.54 -3.54 6.63
CA TRP A 84 6.11 -3.26 6.68
C TRP A 84 5.39 -4.01 7.79
N ALA A 85 5.70 -5.29 8.01
CA ALA A 85 5.12 -6.07 9.12
C ALA A 85 5.37 -5.40 10.48
N ARG A 86 6.60 -4.93 10.70
CA ARG A 86 6.99 -4.20 11.92
C ARG A 86 6.23 -2.88 12.07
N ILE A 87 6.16 -2.07 11.01
CA ILE A 87 5.54 -0.74 11.09
C ILE A 87 4.02 -0.85 11.28
N LEU A 88 3.40 -1.80 10.58
CA LEU A 88 1.97 -2.08 10.71
C LEU A 88 1.61 -2.65 12.08
N LYS A 89 2.58 -2.87 12.98
CA LYS A 89 2.44 -3.64 14.23
C LYS A 89 1.55 -4.84 13.97
N VAL A 90 1.80 -5.54 12.86
CA VAL A 90 1.33 -6.91 12.74
C VAL A 90 2.20 -7.65 13.72
N GLU A 91 1.86 -7.56 15.01
CA GLU A 91 2.26 -8.61 15.93
C GLU A 91 1.75 -9.88 15.26
N GLU A 92 2.66 -10.69 14.74
CA GLU A 92 2.44 -12.12 14.80
C GLU A 92 2.29 -12.42 16.30
N VAL A 93 1.08 -12.29 16.82
CA VAL A 93 0.69 -13.02 18.01
C VAL A 93 0.33 -14.41 17.49
N PRO A 94 1.22 -15.37 17.66
CA PRO A 94 0.86 -16.51 18.45
C PRO A 94 1.51 -16.36 19.82
N THR A 95 0.65 -16.18 20.82
CA THR A 95 0.80 -16.69 22.18
C THR A 95 2.11 -17.44 22.43
N GLY A 96 3.08 -16.77 23.06
CA GLY A 96 4.32 -17.36 23.54
C GLY A 96 4.56 -16.99 24.99
N GLU A 97 4.10 -17.87 25.88
CA GLU A 97 4.49 -18.00 27.29
C GLU A 97 4.30 -16.82 28.25
N ARG A 98 3.16 -16.86 28.95
CA ARG A 98 3.24 -16.68 30.40
C ARG A 98 3.82 -17.98 31.00
N ARG A 99 5.08 -17.98 31.41
CA ARG A 99 5.52 -18.60 32.66
C ARG A 99 6.92 -18.16 33.06
#